data_AF-A0A512UCN5-F1
#
_entry.id   AF-A0A512UCN5-F1
#
_cell.length_a   1.000
_cell.length_b   1.000
_cell.length_c   1.000
_cell.angle_alpha   90.00
_cell.angle_beta   90.00
_cell.angle_gamma   90.00
#
_symmetry.space_group_name_H-M   'P 1'
#
loop_
_entity.id
_entity.type
_entity.pdbx_description
1 polymer ?
#
loop_
_entity_poly.entity_id
_entity_poly.type
_entity_poly.pdbx_seq_one_letter_code
_entity_poly.pdbx_strand_id
1 'polypeptide(L)'
;MYDINVPWPSSGYLQEPSAMQLTNLYNTVAMLHSFGYNYLAINFIVEETVKLPVNTPAKLNPVPMAELRSRFSHFPQLHLFSRITLVVADPAKAQSISKLNHTGAFDIVAVQPTTEKALQLTTTNLDIDLVSLPMATRLPFFLKHKTIGSALAKGIKFEVCYSGLIAGPAGYESSTALGASGHMSRKNFFSNCIQLIRASRCQGLVFSSGATEPLHVRNYADVLAIMKSLGLKVSNSKQGFTSHPQSVLVKGRLRVKSNKQTVMIGDGIGSDTRAGALFGGETAKIGFLDDYKKPKGASKRGADEGDTTAVKRSKKE
;
A
#
# COMPACT_ATOMS: atom_id res chain seq x y z
N MET A 1 -14.34 -3.09 -7.42
CA MET A 1 -13.56 -4.02 -6.58
C MET A 1 -12.15 -3.46 -6.39
N TYR A 2 -11.32 -4.11 -5.55
CA TYR A 2 -9.93 -3.68 -5.32
C TYR A 2 -8.95 -4.68 -5.94
N ASP A 3 -7.91 -4.17 -6.58
CA ASP A 3 -6.69 -4.92 -6.85
C ASP A 3 -5.50 -4.10 -6.33
N ILE A 4 -4.92 -4.55 -5.23
CA ILE A 4 -3.87 -3.80 -4.54
C ILE A 4 -2.46 -4.19 -5.00
N ASN A 5 -2.30 -4.79 -6.18
CA ASN A 5 -1.02 -5.29 -6.65
C ASN A 5 -0.85 -5.27 -8.17
N VAL A 6 -0.75 -4.09 -8.74
CA VAL A 6 -0.35 -3.90 -10.14
C VAL A 6 1.15 -3.58 -10.17
N PRO A 7 2.04 -4.49 -10.58
CA PRO A 7 3.48 -4.27 -10.50
C PRO A 7 3.94 -3.08 -11.34
N TRP A 8 4.71 -2.17 -10.73
CA TRP A 8 5.45 -1.16 -11.47
C TRP A 8 6.57 -1.86 -12.26
N PRO A 9 6.73 -1.58 -13.56
CA PRO A 9 7.67 -2.31 -14.41
C PRO A 9 9.12 -1.81 -14.27
N SER A 10 9.62 -1.75 -13.05
CA SER A 10 11.03 -1.51 -12.73
C SER A 10 11.40 -2.18 -11.42
N SER A 11 12.63 -2.70 -11.36
CA SER A 11 13.23 -3.32 -10.18
C SER A 11 14.21 -2.32 -9.55
N GLY A 12 13.82 -1.71 -8.43
CA GLY A 12 14.67 -0.76 -7.71
C GLY A 12 14.69 0.66 -8.30
N TYR A 13 15.68 1.46 -7.89
CA TYR A 13 15.71 2.92 -8.14
C TYR A 13 16.60 3.36 -9.31
N LEU A 14 17.34 2.44 -9.93
CA LEU A 14 18.37 2.78 -10.91
C LEU A 14 17.87 2.74 -12.35
N GLN A 15 16.82 1.97 -12.62
CA GLN A 15 16.33 1.74 -13.98
C GLN A 15 14.94 2.35 -14.15
N GLU A 16 14.77 3.18 -15.17
CA GLU A 16 13.45 3.64 -15.58
C GLU A 16 12.77 2.61 -16.49
N PRO A 17 11.43 2.47 -16.42
CA PRO A 17 10.71 1.60 -17.34
C PRO A 17 10.85 2.02 -18.81
N SER A 18 10.94 1.03 -19.69
CA SER A 18 10.84 1.27 -21.14
C SER A 18 9.42 1.67 -21.57
N ALA A 19 9.29 2.31 -22.73
CA ALA A 19 7.99 2.68 -23.30
C ALA A 19 7.06 1.46 -23.53
N MET A 20 7.62 0.32 -23.92
CA MET A 20 6.86 -0.93 -24.09
C MET A 20 6.32 -1.45 -22.75
N GLN A 21 7.15 -1.43 -21.70
CA GLN A 21 6.75 -1.81 -20.35
C GLN A 21 5.64 -0.91 -19.79
N LEU A 22 5.74 0.40 -20.01
CA LEU A 22 4.68 1.35 -19.64
C LEU A 22 3.38 1.09 -20.41
N THR A 23 3.48 0.78 -21.70
CA THR A 23 2.31 0.42 -22.52
C THR A 23 1.61 -0.83 -21.96
N ASN A 24 2.36 -1.86 -21.57
CA ASN A 24 1.81 -3.06 -20.94
C ASN A 24 1.14 -2.75 -19.60
N LEU A 25 1.76 -1.91 -18.76
CA LEU A 25 1.15 -1.42 -17.53
C LEU A 25 -0.19 -0.72 -17.81
N TYR A 26 -0.24 0.16 -18.82
CA TYR A 26 -1.45 0.90 -19.13
C TYR A 26 -2.59 -0.01 -19.61
N ASN A 27 -2.27 -0.98 -20.47
CA ASN A 27 -3.22 -1.97 -20.94
C ASN A 27 -3.73 -2.86 -19.79
N THR A 28 -2.86 -3.16 -18.82
CA THR A 28 -3.22 -3.96 -17.63
C THR A 28 -4.20 -3.21 -16.74
N VAL A 29 -3.95 -1.91 -16.50
CA VAL A 29 -4.87 -1.03 -15.75
C VAL A 29 -6.23 -0.94 -16.44
N ALA A 30 -6.26 -0.75 -17.76
CA ALA A 30 -7.49 -0.71 -18.52
C ALA A 30 -8.26 -2.03 -18.46
N MET A 31 -7.58 -3.18 -18.53
CA MET A 31 -8.21 -4.50 -18.43
C MET A 31 -8.74 -4.80 -17.02
N LEU A 32 -8.05 -4.35 -15.96
CA LEU A 32 -8.57 -4.44 -14.60
C LEU A 32 -9.86 -3.63 -14.44
N HIS A 33 -9.90 -2.42 -14.99
CA HIS A 33 -11.10 -1.59 -14.97
C HIS A 33 -12.27 -2.24 -15.72
N SER A 34 -12.03 -2.85 -16.89
CA SER A 34 -13.08 -3.55 -17.64
C SER A 34 -13.66 -4.77 -16.90
N PHE A 35 -12.90 -5.41 -16.01
CA PHE A 35 -13.39 -6.44 -15.08
C PHE A 35 -14.06 -5.89 -13.81
N GLY A 36 -14.21 -4.57 -13.68
CA GLY A 36 -14.88 -3.92 -12.55
C GLY A 36 -13.99 -3.67 -11.33
N TYR A 37 -12.66 -3.67 -11.50
CA TYR A 37 -11.72 -3.21 -10.49
C TYR A 37 -11.51 -1.70 -10.61
N ASN A 38 -11.93 -0.97 -9.56
CA ASN A 38 -11.99 0.49 -9.56
C ASN A 38 -10.96 1.11 -8.60
N TYR A 39 -10.39 0.31 -7.69
CA TYR A 39 -9.39 0.76 -6.73
C TYR A 39 -8.13 -0.05 -6.95
N LEU A 40 -7.14 0.54 -7.61
CA LEU A 40 -5.90 -0.13 -8.00
C LEU A 40 -4.71 0.43 -7.23
N ALA A 41 -3.83 -0.43 -6.72
CA ALA A 41 -2.57 0.01 -6.16
C ALA A 41 -1.39 -0.39 -7.05
N ILE A 42 -0.60 0.60 -7.47
CA ILE A 42 0.62 0.39 -8.24
C ILE A 42 1.72 0.01 -7.25
N ASN A 43 2.24 -1.21 -7.37
CA ASN A 43 3.17 -1.82 -6.44
C ASN A 43 4.61 -1.67 -6.92
N PHE A 44 5.43 -0.96 -6.16
CA PHE A 44 6.87 -0.88 -6.36
C PHE A 44 7.56 -1.91 -5.46
N ILE A 45 8.23 -2.88 -6.07
CA ILE A 45 8.90 -3.98 -5.35
C ILE A 45 10.37 -3.63 -5.15
N VAL A 46 10.85 -3.72 -3.91
CA VAL A 46 12.25 -3.45 -3.56
C VAL A 46 12.85 -4.71 -2.95
N GLU A 47 13.86 -5.23 -3.64
CA GLU A 47 14.67 -6.34 -3.15
C GLU A 47 15.51 -5.94 -1.95
N GLU A 48 15.82 -6.90 -1.09
CA GLU A 48 16.51 -6.66 0.18
C GLU A 48 17.91 -6.04 0.00
N THR A 49 18.56 -6.27 -1.14
CA THR A 49 19.89 -5.74 -1.47
C THR A 49 19.86 -4.25 -1.81
N VAL A 50 18.69 -3.69 -2.12
CA VAL A 50 18.52 -2.30 -2.56
C VAL A 50 18.31 -1.39 -1.36
N LYS A 51 19.17 -0.38 -1.20
CA LYS A 51 19.05 0.62 -0.12
C LYS A 51 17.94 1.62 -0.45
N LEU A 52 17.03 1.82 0.51
CA LEU A 52 15.97 2.83 0.41
C LEU A 52 16.54 4.24 0.61
N PRO A 53 16.25 5.21 -0.28
CA PRO A 53 16.67 6.61 -0.14
C PRO A 53 15.78 7.38 0.86
N VAL A 54 15.67 6.87 2.10
CA VAL A 54 14.77 7.43 3.13
C VAL A 54 15.09 8.87 3.52
N ASN A 55 16.32 9.32 3.29
CA ASN A 55 16.77 10.70 3.56
C ASN A 55 16.40 11.67 2.42
N THR A 56 15.89 11.16 1.29
CA THR A 56 15.49 11.96 0.13
C THR A 56 14.05 11.63 -0.23
N PRO A 57 13.04 12.15 0.52
CA PRO A 57 11.63 11.75 0.37
C PRO A 57 11.10 11.89 -1.07
N ALA A 58 11.54 12.91 -1.81
CA ALA A 58 11.14 13.13 -3.20
C ALA A 58 11.56 12.00 -4.16
N LYS A 59 12.61 11.24 -3.83
CA LYS A 59 13.11 10.11 -4.64
C LYS A 59 12.65 8.75 -4.11
N LEU A 60 11.94 8.72 -2.99
CA LEU A 60 11.56 7.48 -2.32
C LEU A 60 10.44 6.73 -3.04
N ASN A 61 9.54 7.45 -3.71
CA ASN A 61 8.54 6.86 -4.59
C ASN A 61 8.88 7.21 -6.04
N PRO A 62 9.45 6.27 -6.82
CA PRO A 62 9.81 6.53 -8.22
C PRO A 62 8.59 6.44 -9.17
N VAL A 63 7.41 6.06 -8.67
CA VAL A 63 6.20 5.92 -9.50
C VAL A 63 5.56 7.30 -9.68
N PRO A 64 5.39 7.80 -10.93
CA PRO A 64 4.80 9.11 -11.22
C PRO A 64 3.27 9.06 -11.06
N MET A 65 2.79 8.96 -9.82
CA MET A 65 1.37 8.75 -9.51
C MET A 65 0.46 9.88 -10.03
N ALA A 66 0.94 11.12 -10.06
CA ALA A 66 0.17 12.25 -10.59
C ALA A 66 -0.07 12.10 -12.10
N GLU A 67 0.96 11.71 -12.86
CA GLU A 67 0.86 11.47 -14.31
C GLU A 67 -0.03 10.27 -14.61
N LEU A 68 0.12 9.18 -13.86
CA LEU A 68 -0.75 8.00 -14.00
C LEU A 68 -2.21 8.37 -13.76
N ARG A 69 -2.53 9.11 -12.69
CA ARG A 69 -3.90 9.57 -12.42
C ARG A 69 -4.44 10.47 -13.54
N SER A 70 -3.62 11.38 -14.07
CA SER A 70 -4.00 12.23 -15.20
C SER A 70 -4.32 11.41 -16.45
N ARG A 71 -3.48 10.44 -16.80
CA ARG A 71 -3.68 9.52 -17.94
C ARG A 71 -5.00 8.77 -17.85
N PHE A 72 -5.34 8.29 -16.66
CA PHE A 72 -6.54 7.49 -16.40
C PHE A 72 -7.77 8.31 -15.97
N SER A 73 -7.70 9.65 -16.05
CA SER A 73 -8.82 10.54 -15.66
C SER A 73 -10.12 10.28 -16.42
N HIS A 74 -10.02 9.79 -17.65
CA HIS A 74 -11.13 9.42 -18.51
C HIS A 74 -11.88 8.15 -18.04
N PHE A 75 -11.29 7.35 -17.16
CA PHE A 75 -11.90 6.13 -16.64
C PHE A 75 -12.78 6.46 -15.42
N PRO A 76 -14.11 6.30 -15.51
CA PRO A 76 -14.99 6.69 -14.43
C PRO A 76 -14.74 5.84 -13.18
N GLN A 77 -14.69 6.51 -12.03
CA GLN A 77 -14.54 5.89 -10.70
C GLN A 77 -13.25 5.07 -10.52
N LEU A 78 -12.25 5.24 -11.38
CA LEU A 78 -10.94 4.60 -11.22
C LEU A 78 -10.07 5.42 -10.26
N HIS A 79 -9.53 4.77 -9.24
CA HIS A 79 -8.69 5.37 -8.22
C HIS A 79 -7.36 4.62 -8.11
N LEU A 80 -6.26 5.37 -8.24
CA LEU A 80 -4.91 4.84 -8.19
C LEU A 80 -4.18 5.21 -6.90
N PHE A 81 -3.63 4.20 -6.24
CA PHE A 81 -2.88 4.29 -4.99
C PHE A 81 -1.44 3.82 -5.18
N SER A 82 -0.52 4.32 -4.35
CA SER A 82 0.86 3.85 -4.36
C SER A 82 1.07 2.76 -3.31
N ARG A 83 1.75 1.69 -3.68
CA ARG A 83 2.15 0.61 -2.79
C ARG A 83 3.65 0.35 -2.93
N ILE A 84 4.29 0.03 -1.82
CA ILE A 84 5.64 -0.53 -1.80
C ILE A 84 5.63 -1.92 -1.17
N THR A 85 6.34 -2.87 -1.77
CA THR A 85 6.58 -4.20 -1.19
C THR A 85 8.07 -4.39 -0.95
N LEU A 86 8.45 -4.63 0.30
CA LEU A 86 9.84 -4.87 0.68
C LEU A 86 10.09 -6.37 0.86
N VAL A 87 11.03 -6.93 0.12
CA VAL A 87 11.47 -8.31 0.32
C VAL A 87 12.42 -8.34 1.51
N VAL A 88 12.11 -9.18 2.51
CA VAL A 88 12.86 -9.24 3.77
C VAL A 88 13.22 -10.69 4.10
N ALA A 89 14.50 -10.96 4.17
CA ALA A 89 15.08 -12.22 4.62
C ALA A 89 15.69 -12.09 6.02
N ASP A 90 16.42 -10.99 6.25
CA ASP A 90 17.11 -10.64 7.48
C ASP A 90 16.32 -9.60 8.29
N PRO A 91 15.86 -9.96 9.51
CA PRO A 91 15.23 -9.05 10.46
C PRO A 91 15.95 -7.71 10.67
N ALA A 92 17.29 -7.67 10.56
CA ALA A 92 18.06 -6.45 10.78
C ALA A 92 17.77 -5.35 9.74
N LYS A 93 17.43 -5.74 8.51
CA LYS A 93 17.18 -4.79 7.40
C LYS A 93 15.77 -4.20 7.42
N ALA A 94 14.86 -4.79 8.20
CA ALA A 94 13.50 -4.31 8.38
C ALA A 94 13.39 -2.99 9.18
N GLN A 95 14.48 -2.52 9.83
CA GLN A 95 14.49 -1.26 10.58
C GLN A 95 14.16 -0.02 9.73
N SER A 96 14.41 -0.10 8.41
CA SER A 96 14.09 0.95 7.46
C SER A 96 12.59 1.22 7.30
N ILE A 97 11.73 0.26 7.67
CA ILE A 97 10.27 0.35 7.54
C ILE A 97 9.68 1.45 8.44
N SER A 98 10.20 1.59 9.65
CA SER A 98 9.75 2.66 10.55
C SER A 98 10.01 4.05 9.94
N LYS A 99 11.20 4.25 9.36
CA LYS A 99 11.55 5.50 8.66
C LYS A 99 10.66 5.72 7.43
N LEU A 100 10.43 4.68 6.63
CA LEU A 100 9.54 4.72 5.47
C LEU A 100 8.12 5.18 5.87
N ASN A 101 7.57 4.62 6.95
CA ASN A 101 6.24 4.98 7.45
C ASN A 101 6.12 6.48 7.77
N HIS A 102 7.15 7.10 8.36
CA HIS A 102 7.16 8.53 8.68
C HIS A 102 7.19 9.45 7.45
N THR A 103 7.65 8.97 6.30
CA THR A 103 7.72 9.80 5.08
C THR A 103 6.36 9.99 4.39
N GLY A 104 5.41 9.07 4.59
CA GLY A 104 4.13 9.11 3.87
C GLY A 104 4.24 9.01 2.34
N ALA A 105 5.36 8.48 1.81
CA ALA A 105 5.61 8.39 0.37
C ALA A 105 4.70 7.38 -0.37
N PHE A 106 4.22 6.36 0.36
CA PHE A 106 3.35 5.31 -0.16
C PHE A 106 2.06 5.20 0.64
N ASP A 107 0.96 4.89 -0.05
CA ASP A 107 -0.35 4.66 0.58
C ASP A 107 -0.40 3.31 1.31
N ILE A 108 0.25 2.29 0.75
CA ILE A 108 0.31 0.92 1.33
C ILE A 108 1.78 0.51 1.49
N VAL A 109 2.12 -0.01 2.67
CA VAL A 109 3.42 -0.65 2.94
C VAL A 109 3.19 -2.13 3.18
N ALA A 110 3.75 -2.94 2.28
CA ALA A 110 3.71 -4.39 2.32
C ALA A 110 5.11 -4.98 2.56
N VAL A 111 5.17 -6.14 3.20
CA VAL A 111 6.40 -6.90 3.39
C VAL A 111 6.25 -8.30 2.81
N GLN A 112 7.28 -8.75 2.11
CA GLN A 112 7.42 -10.11 1.62
C GLN A 112 8.51 -10.86 2.40
N PRO A 113 8.14 -11.60 3.46
CA PRO A 113 9.10 -12.36 4.25
C PRO A 113 9.55 -13.63 3.51
N THR A 114 10.86 -13.85 3.39
CA THR A 114 11.44 -15.04 2.74
C THR A 114 12.05 -16.03 3.74
N THR A 115 12.08 -15.71 5.04
CA THR A 115 12.54 -16.61 6.11
C THR A 115 11.53 -16.68 7.26
N GLU A 116 11.56 -17.76 8.06
CA GLU A 116 10.68 -17.88 9.23
C GLU A 116 10.91 -16.73 10.24
N LYS A 117 12.17 -16.34 10.44
CA LYS A 117 12.55 -15.24 11.34
C LYS A 117 11.98 -13.90 10.83
N ALA A 118 12.08 -13.64 9.54
CA ALA A 118 11.48 -12.45 8.93
C ALA A 118 9.95 -12.45 9.08
N LEU A 119 9.28 -13.58 8.88
CA LEU A 119 7.82 -13.69 9.10
C LEU A 119 7.45 -13.40 10.56
N GLN A 120 8.19 -13.94 11.53
CA GLN A 120 7.94 -13.69 12.95
C GLN A 120 8.13 -12.21 13.31
N LEU A 121 9.19 -11.56 12.82
CA LEU A 121 9.39 -10.13 13.01
C LEU A 121 8.23 -9.33 12.40
N THR A 122 7.86 -9.65 11.16
CA THR A 122 6.83 -8.96 10.38
C THR A 122 5.47 -8.99 11.06
N THR A 123 5.12 -10.11 11.67
CA THR A 123 3.85 -10.29 12.37
C THR A 123 3.86 -9.72 13.80
N THR A 124 5.03 -9.51 14.39
CA THR A 124 5.17 -9.12 15.80
C THR A 124 5.51 -7.65 16.00
N ASN A 125 6.51 -7.13 15.29
CA ASN A 125 7.16 -5.85 15.63
C ASN A 125 7.09 -4.79 14.53
N LEU A 126 6.62 -5.12 13.33
CA LEU A 126 6.55 -4.17 12.22
C LEU A 126 5.17 -3.54 12.11
N ASP A 127 5.15 -2.23 11.89
CA ASP A 127 3.93 -1.49 11.55
C ASP A 127 3.73 -1.48 10.03
N ILE A 128 3.02 -2.49 9.54
CA ILE A 128 2.75 -2.70 8.11
C ILE A 128 1.26 -2.96 7.88
N ASP A 129 0.83 -2.82 6.62
CA ASP A 129 -0.57 -3.00 6.26
C ASP A 129 -0.86 -4.42 5.76
N LEU A 130 0.10 -5.01 5.05
CA LEU A 130 -0.09 -6.22 4.27
C LEU A 130 1.16 -7.12 4.28
N VAL A 131 0.96 -8.42 4.43
CA VAL A 131 2.00 -9.42 4.18
C VAL A 131 1.76 -10.07 2.82
N SER A 132 2.70 -9.88 1.89
CA SER A 132 2.72 -10.54 0.58
C SER A 132 3.55 -11.81 0.69
N LEU A 133 2.97 -12.99 0.51
CA LEU A 133 3.77 -14.22 0.53
C LEU A 133 4.14 -14.62 -0.91
N PRO A 134 5.36 -15.14 -1.13
CA PRO A 134 5.74 -15.68 -2.43
C PRO A 134 5.00 -17.01 -2.64
N MET A 135 3.86 -16.94 -3.34
CA MET A 135 2.99 -18.11 -3.51
C MET A 135 3.52 -19.09 -4.56
N ALA A 136 4.28 -18.63 -5.54
CA ALA A 136 4.79 -19.44 -6.65
C ALA A 136 5.99 -20.32 -6.26
N THR A 137 6.74 -19.94 -5.22
CA THR A 137 7.90 -20.69 -4.74
C THR A 137 7.57 -21.51 -3.50
N ARG A 138 8.37 -22.56 -3.26
CA ARG A 138 8.21 -23.37 -2.04
C ARG A 138 8.63 -22.51 -0.84
N LEU A 139 7.69 -22.21 0.05
CA LEU A 139 8.00 -21.49 1.28
C LEU A 139 9.02 -22.29 2.12
N PRO A 140 10.12 -21.66 2.59
CA PRO A 140 11.12 -22.33 3.41
C PRO A 140 10.67 -22.48 4.88
N PHE A 141 9.40 -22.18 5.18
CA PHE A 141 8.82 -22.21 6.52
C PHE A 141 7.35 -22.63 6.47
N PHE A 142 6.85 -23.11 7.61
CA PHE A 142 5.44 -23.46 7.77
C PHE A 142 4.62 -22.28 8.30
N LEU A 143 3.44 -22.08 7.73
CA LEU A 143 2.48 -21.07 8.21
C LEU A 143 1.77 -21.59 9.47
N LYS A 144 2.24 -21.15 10.64
CA LYS A 144 1.69 -21.52 11.95
C LYS A 144 0.49 -20.62 12.29
N HIS A 145 -0.61 -21.21 12.76
CA HIS A 145 -1.82 -20.48 13.16
C HIS A 145 -1.54 -19.39 14.19
N LYS A 146 -0.64 -19.63 15.16
CA LYS A 146 -0.26 -18.63 16.18
C LYS A 146 0.34 -17.37 15.54
N THR A 147 1.24 -17.53 14.58
CA THR A 147 1.93 -16.43 13.88
C THR A 147 0.94 -15.64 13.01
N ILE A 148 0.15 -16.35 12.20
CA ILE A 148 -0.83 -15.72 11.29
C ILE A 148 -1.97 -15.06 12.09
N GLY A 149 -2.52 -15.74 13.08
CA GLY A 149 -3.58 -15.22 13.95
C GLY A 149 -3.16 -13.98 14.73
N SER A 150 -1.92 -13.93 15.22
CA SER A 150 -1.37 -12.74 15.90
C SER A 150 -1.34 -11.52 14.96
N ALA A 151 -0.92 -11.70 13.70
CA ALA A 151 -0.94 -10.63 12.72
C ALA A 151 -2.37 -10.18 12.35
N LEU A 152 -3.29 -11.13 12.18
CA LEU A 152 -4.70 -10.86 11.90
C LEU A 152 -5.35 -10.04 13.03
N ALA A 153 -5.03 -10.34 14.29
CA ALA A 153 -5.51 -9.60 15.46
C ALA A 153 -5.02 -8.13 15.47
N LYS A 154 -3.86 -7.84 14.88
CA LYS A 154 -3.33 -6.48 14.66
C LYS A 154 -3.90 -5.79 13.41
N GLY A 155 -4.87 -6.42 12.76
CA GLY A 155 -5.48 -5.91 11.53
C GLY A 155 -4.60 -6.06 10.28
N ILE A 156 -3.45 -6.74 10.35
CA ILE A 156 -2.61 -7.04 9.17
C ILE A 156 -3.32 -8.11 8.34
N LYS A 157 -3.34 -7.95 7.01
CA LYS A 157 -3.93 -8.93 6.09
C LYS A 157 -2.84 -9.71 5.34
N PHE A 158 -3.20 -10.88 4.84
CA PHE A 158 -2.31 -11.73 4.05
C PHE A 158 -2.75 -11.74 2.61
N GLU A 159 -1.84 -11.42 1.72
CA GLU A 159 -2.09 -11.40 0.29
C GLU A 159 -1.76 -12.74 -0.35
N VAL A 160 -2.67 -13.17 -1.24
CA VAL A 160 -2.50 -14.27 -2.18
C VAL A 160 -2.45 -13.65 -3.57
N CYS A 161 -1.23 -13.44 -4.08
CA CYS A 161 -1.01 -12.98 -5.44
C CYS A 161 -1.15 -14.17 -6.40
N TYR A 162 -2.12 -14.13 -7.32
CA TYR A 162 -2.44 -15.28 -8.19
C TYR A 162 -1.61 -15.35 -9.47
N SER A 163 -0.74 -14.38 -9.73
CA SER A 163 0.17 -14.35 -10.90
C SER A 163 0.93 -15.67 -11.10
N GLY A 164 1.45 -16.28 -10.04
CA GLY A 164 2.19 -17.54 -10.08
C GLY A 164 1.39 -18.74 -10.59
N LEU A 165 0.06 -18.67 -10.53
CA LEU A 165 -0.84 -19.68 -11.09
C LEU A 165 -1.00 -19.52 -12.62
N ILE A 166 -1.10 -18.26 -13.07
CA ILE A 166 -1.40 -17.91 -14.47
C ILE A 166 -0.12 -17.84 -15.31
N ALA A 167 0.78 -16.94 -14.96
CA ALA A 167 2.02 -16.62 -15.69
C ALA A 167 3.18 -17.57 -15.37
N GLY A 168 3.05 -18.39 -14.31
CA GLY A 168 4.14 -19.23 -13.83
C GLY A 168 5.28 -18.41 -13.19
N PRO A 169 6.53 -18.92 -13.19
CA PRO A 169 7.65 -18.28 -12.50
C PRO A 169 8.00 -16.89 -13.04
N ALA A 170 7.62 -16.58 -14.28
CA ALA A 170 7.98 -15.33 -14.97
C ALA A 170 7.09 -14.13 -14.62
N GLY A 171 6.00 -14.33 -13.88
CA GLY A 171 4.94 -13.32 -13.78
C GLY A 171 5.05 -12.28 -12.67
N TYR A 172 5.79 -12.53 -11.60
CA TYR A 172 5.67 -11.69 -10.39
C TYR A 172 6.80 -11.81 -9.37
N GLU A 173 7.50 -12.94 -9.34
CA GLU A 173 8.55 -13.15 -8.35
C GLU A 173 9.90 -13.00 -9.04
N SER A 174 10.76 -12.10 -8.53
CA SER A 174 12.17 -12.04 -8.87
C SER A 174 12.93 -13.27 -8.35
N SER A 175 12.30 -14.45 -8.40
CA SER A 175 12.98 -15.71 -8.16
C SER A 175 13.72 -16.04 -9.45
N THR A 176 15.00 -15.71 -9.46
CA THR A 176 16.06 -16.31 -10.27
C THR A 176 16.22 -17.80 -9.99
N ALA A 177 15.14 -18.52 -9.67
CA ALA A 177 15.12 -19.97 -9.55
C ALA A 177 15.15 -20.56 -10.97
N LEU A 178 16.34 -20.47 -11.59
CA LEU A 178 16.77 -21.28 -12.72
C LEU A 178 16.28 -22.72 -12.51
N GLY A 179 15.22 -23.13 -13.20
CA GLY A 179 14.72 -24.52 -13.23
C GLY A 179 13.31 -24.78 -12.70
N ALA A 180 12.55 -23.79 -12.21
CA ALA A 180 11.16 -24.03 -11.86
C ALA A 180 10.27 -24.05 -13.12
N SER A 181 9.75 -25.23 -13.50
CA SER A 181 8.76 -25.31 -14.57
C SER A 181 7.43 -24.66 -14.14
N GLY A 182 6.60 -24.23 -15.10
CA GLY A 182 5.26 -23.70 -14.80
C GLY A 182 4.42 -24.63 -13.91
N HIS A 183 4.61 -25.95 -14.03
CA HIS A 183 3.97 -26.95 -13.17
C HIS A 183 4.43 -26.88 -11.71
N MET A 184 5.71 -26.65 -11.46
CA MET A 184 6.24 -26.52 -10.09
C MET A 184 5.72 -25.24 -9.42
N SER A 185 5.64 -24.13 -10.17
CA SER A 185 5.04 -22.88 -9.69
C SER A 185 3.60 -23.10 -9.22
N ARG A 186 2.78 -23.75 -10.06
CA ARG A 186 1.38 -24.07 -9.72
C ARG A 186 1.24 -25.02 -8.54
N LYS A 187 2.09 -26.05 -8.46
CA LYS A 187 2.11 -26.99 -7.32
C LYS A 187 2.40 -26.26 -6.01
N ASN A 188 3.41 -25.40 -5.99
CA ASN A 188 3.77 -24.60 -4.83
C ASN A 188 2.64 -23.63 -4.47
N PHE A 189 2.05 -22.96 -5.47
CA PHE A 189 0.90 -22.07 -5.29
C PHE A 189 -0.24 -22.74 -4.55
N PHE A 190 -0.68 -23.92 -5.01
CA PHE A 190 -1.75 -24.66 -4.35
C PHE A 190 -1.37 -25.09 -2.92
N SER A 191 -0.16 -25.62 -2.73
CA SER A 191 0.34 -26.02 -1.41
C SER A 191 0.37 -24.85 -0.41
N ASN A 192 0.89 -23.70 -0.84
CA ASN A 192 1.00 -22.50 -0.02
C ASN A 192 -0.38 -21.91 0.30
N CYS A 193 -1.30 -21.89 -0.68
CA CYS A 193 -2.67 -21.45 -0.47
C CYS A 193 -3.39 -22.31 0.58
N ILE A 194 -3.31 -23.64 0.48
CA ILE A 194 -3.92 -24.56 1.45
C ILE A 194 -3.36 -24.30 2.85
N GLN A 195 -2.03 -24.14 2.96
CA GLN A 195 -1.38 -23.83 4.23
C GLN A 195 -1.86 -22.50 4.82
N LEU A 196 -1.98 -21.45 4.01
CA LEU A 196 -2.43 -20.14 4.45
C LEU A 196 -3.92 -20.13 4.83
N ILE A 197 -4.79 -20.76 4.03
CA ILE A 197 -6.23 -20.87 4.32
C ILE A 197 -6.43 -21.58 5.67
N ARG A 198 -5.70 -22.66 5.91
CA ARG A 198 -5.71 -23.37 7.20
C ARG A 198 -5.19 -22.50 8.34
N ALA A 199 -4.03 -21.86 8.16
CA ALA A 199 -3.38 -21.07 9.21
C ALA A 199 -4.14 -19.77 9.57
N SER A 200 -4.86 -19.20 8.61
CA SER A 200 -5.69 -18.00 8.78
C SER A 200 -7.14 -18.31 9.18
N ARG A 201 -7.55 -19.59 9.19
CA ARG A 201 -8.95 -20.00 9.39
C ARG A 201 -9.92 -19.30 8.42
N CYS A 202 -9.51 -19.13 7.17
CA CYS A 202 -10.30 -18.43 6.13
C CYS A 202 -10.63 -16.96 6.47
N GLN A 203 -9.73 -16.25 7.15
CA GLN A 203 -9.92 -14.85 7.53
C GLN A 203 -8.77 -13.96 7.04
N GLY A 204 -9.08 -12.70 6.73
CA GLY A 204 -8.08 -11.68 6.41
C GLY A 204 -7.20 -11.98 5.20
N LEU A 205 -7.71 -12.73 4.24
CA LEU A 205 -7.06 -13.00 2.96
C LEU A 205 -7.42 -11.91 1.94
N VAL A 206 -6.41 -11.39 1.24
CA VAL A 206 -6.56 -10.46 0.11
C VAL A 206 -6.12 -11.17 -1.16
N PHE A 207 -6.90 -11.05 -2.23
CA PHE A 207 -6.52 -11.57 -3.54
C PHE A 207 -6.09 -10.42 -4.44
N SER A 208 -5.02 -10.62 -5.19
CA SER A 208 -4.45 -9.59 -6.06
C SER A 208 -3.83 -10.22 -7.30
N SER A 209 -3.75 -9.46 -8.39
CA SER A 209 -3.32 -10.01 -9.67
C SER A 209 -1.82 -10.23 -9.77
N GLY A 210 -1.03 -9.23 -9.39
CA GLY A 210 0.39 -9.20 -9.71
C GLY A 210 0.65 -9.34 -11.21
N ALA A 211 -0.30 -8.90 -12.04
CA ALA A 211 -0.25 -9.09 -13.49
C ALA A 211 0.76 -8.12 -14.12
N THR A 212 1.80 -8.67 -14.77
CA THR A 212 2.74 -7.91 -15.60
C THR A 212 2.25 -7.68 -17.03
N GLU A 213 1.28 -8.48 -17.46
CA GLU A 213 0.64 -8.37 -18.77
C GLU A 213 -0.88 -8.38 -18.63
N PRO A 214 -1.60 -7.73 -19.56
CA PRO A 214 -3.05 -7.68 -19.52
C PRO A 214 -3.66 -9.08 -19.50
N LEU A 215 -3.16 -10.00 -20.32
CA LEU A 215 -3.68 -11.38 -20.45
C LEU A 215 -3.60 -12.20 -19.14
N HIS A 216 -2.83 -11.75 -18.15
CA HIS A 216 -2.74 -12.40 -16.84
C HIS A 216 -3.88 -12.02 -15.88
N VAL A 217 -4.63 -10.96 -16.18
CA VAL A 217 -5.73 -10.49 -15.32
C VAL A 217 -6.90 -11.47 -15.36
N ARG A 218 -7.54 -11.70 -14.21
CA ARG A 218 -8.74 -12.55 -14.08
C ARG A 218 -9.88 -11.83 -13.37
N ASN A 219 -11.09 -12.23 -13.72
CA ASN A 219 -12.27 -11.82 -12.98
C ASN A 219 -12.26 -12.45 -11.57
N TYR A 220 -12.86 -11.77 -10.59
CA TYR A 220 -12.90 -12.25 -9.20
C TYR A 220 -13.57 -13.63 -9.10
N ALA A 221 -14.58 -13.89 -9.93
CA ALA A 221 -15.32 -15.15 -9.93
C ALA A 221 -14.41 -16.36 -10.23
N ASP A 222 -13.49 -16.22 -11.19
CA ASP A 222 -12.56 -17.28 -11.58
C ASP A 222 -11.58 -17.60 -10.44
N VAL A 223 -11.04 -16.56 -9.82
CA VAL A 223 -10.13 -16.71 -8.68
C VAL A 223 -10.87 -17.37 -7.50
N LEU A 224 -12.12 -16.96 -7.24
CA LEU A 224 -12.92 -17.55 -6.17
C LEU A 224 -13.30 -19.00 -6.42
N ALA A 225 -13.55 -19.40 -7.68
CA ALA A 225 -13.82 -20.79 -8.03
C ALA A 225 -12.64 -21.70 -7.65
N ILE A 226 -11.41 -21.24 -7.93
CA ILE A 226 -10.18 -21.94 -7.58
C ILE A 226 -9.96 -21.92 -6.06
N MET A 227 -10.14 -20.78 -5.39
CA MET A 227 -9.94 -20.73 -3.94
C MET A 227 -10.95 -21.58 -3.16
N LYS A 228 -12.18 -21.69 -3.68
CA LYS A 228 -13.22 -22.56 -3.11
C LYS A 228 -12.82 -24.03 -3.15
N SER A 229 -12.22 -24.51 -4.24
CA SER A 229 -11.74 -25.89 -4.33
C SER A 229 -10.57 -26.18 -3.38
N LEU A 230 -9.83 -25.16 -2.96
CA LEU A 230 -8.77 -25.24 -1.94
C LEU A 230 -9.27 -25.13 -0.49
N GLY A 231 -10.59 -25.10 -0.28
CA GLY A 231 -11.20 -25.07 1.05
C GLY A 231 -11.52 -23.69 1.61
N LEU A 232 -11.47 -22.63 0.79
CA LEU A 232 -11.95 -21.30 1.21
C LEU A 232 -13.47 -21.31 1.40
N LYS A 233 -13.94 -20.88 2.58
CA LYS A 233 -15.37 -20.75 2.86
C LYS A 233 -16.04 -19.67 2.01
N VAL A 234 -17.18 -20.00 1.42
CA VAL A 234 -17.95 -19.09 0.53
C VAL A 234 -18.42 -17.82 1.25
N SER A 235 -18.80 -17.91 2.52
CA SER A 235 -19.28 -16.76 3.31
C SER A 235 -18.27 -15.60 3.39
N ASN A 236 -16.97 -15.91 3.28
CA ASN A 236 -15.87 -14.96 3.47
C ASN A 236 -15.10 -14.66 2.18
N SER A 237 -15.44 -15.33 1.07
CA SER A 237 -14.58 -15.37 -0.11
C SER A 237 -14.55 -14.04 -0.86
N LYS A 238 -15.72 -13.41 -1.07
CA LYS A 238 -15.86 -12.10 -1.73
C LYS A 238 -15.21 -10.95 -0.94
N GLN A 239 -15.02 -11.12 0.36
CA GLN A 239 -14.38 -10.11 1.21
C GLN A 239 -12.92 -9.88 0.81
N GLY A 240 -12.25 -10.88 0.23
CA GLY A 240 -10.87 -10.76 -0.25
C GLY A 240 -10.66 -9.80 -1.43
N PHE A 241 -11.73 -9.41 -2.12
CA PHE A 241 -11.73 -8.43 -3.22
C PHE A 241 -12.41 -7.10 -2.86
N THR A 242 -13.00 -7.02 -1.66
CA THR A 242 -13.85 -5.90 -1.23
C THR A 242 -13.40 -5.38 0.15
N SER A 243 -13.90 -5.98 1.23
CA SER A 243 -13.66 -5.51 2.60
C SER A 243 -12.20 -5.62 3.06
N HIS A 244 -11.51 -6.73 2.78
CA HIS A 244 -10.13 -6.90 3.25
C HIS A 244 -9.15 -5.92 2.58
N PRO A 245 -9.11 -5.78 1.23
CA PRO A 245 -8.24 -4.78 0.61
C PRO A 245 -8.62 -3.35 1.00
N GLN A 246 -9.91 -3.07 1.18
CA GLN A 246 -10.37 -1.78 1.69
C GLN A 246 -9.80 -1.50 3.09
N SER A 247 -9.81 -2.48 3.99
CA SER A 247 -9.23 -2.32 5.33
C SER A 247 -7.72 -2.08 5.30
N VAL A 248 -6.99 -2.71 4.37
CA VAL A 248 -5.55 -2.50 4.15
C VAL A 248 -5.30 -1.06 3.71
N LEU A 249 -6.08 -0.57 2.73
CA LEU A 249 -5.94 0.78 2.21
C LEU A 249 -6.28 1.84 3.27
N VAL A 250 -7.36 1.63 4.05
CA VAL A 250 -7.74 2.53 5.14
C VAL A 250 -6.66 2.57 6.21
N LYS A 251 -6.11 1.41 6.62
CA LYS A 251 -5.02 1.35 7.59
C LYS A 251 -3.79 2.13 7.11
N GLY A 252 -3.38 1.92 5.85
CA GLY A 252 -2.24 2.61 5.26
C GLY A 252 -2.46 4.13 5.15
N ARG A 253 -3.66 4.58 4.76
CA ARG A 253 -4.02 6.01 4.74
C ARG A 253 -4.01 6.63 6.13
N LEU A 254 -4.55 5.94 7.13
CA LEU A 254 -4.54 6.43 8.51
C LEU A 254 -3.13 6.51 9.09
N ARG A 255 -2.23 5.58 8.75
CA ARG A 255 -0.82 5.70 9.13
C ARG A 255 -0.20 7.03 8.68
N VAL A 256 -0.60 7.55 7.51
CA VAL A 256 -0.04 8.77 6.92
C VAL A 256 -0.80 10.03 7.33
N LYS A 257 -2.13 9.98 7.34
CA LYS A 257 -3.00 11.17 7.48
C LYS A 257 -3.55 11.41 8.89
N SER A 258 -3.22 10.56 9.85
CA SER A 258 -3.76 10.66 11.21
C SER A 258 -2.68 10.65 12.28
N ASN A 259 -2.96 11.29 13.41
CA ASN A 259 -2.16 11.12 14.61
C ASN A 259 -2.61 9.84 15.33
N LYS A 260 -1.81 8.78 15.24
CA LYS A 260 -2.06 7.48 15.90
C LYS A 260 -3.49 6.96 15.70
N GLN A 261 -4.06 7.15 14.51
CA GLN A 261 -5.42 6.71 14.15
C GLN A 261 -6.53 7.29 15.04
N THR A 262 -6.26 8.38 15.77
CA THR A 262 -7.21 9.00 16.70
C THR A 262 -7.88 10.22 16.07
N VAL A 263 -7.12 11.06 15.36
CA VAL A 263 -7.62 12.28 14.70
C VAL A 263 -7.06 12.36 13.28
N MET A 264 -7.92 12.65 12.32
CA MET A 264 -7.55 12.95 10.93
C MET A 264 -8.00 14.36 10.58
N ILE A 265 -7.24 15.05 9.74
CA ILE A 265 -7.67 16.33 9.15
C ILE A 265 -8.48 15.98 7.90
N GLY A 266 -9.76 16.33 7.88
CA GLY A 266 -10.62 16.20 6.70
C GLY A 266 -10.79 17.55 6.03
N ASP A 267 -10.37 17.67 4.77
CA ASP A 267 -10.86 18.75 3.91
C ASP A 267 -12.32 18.42 3.52
N GLY A 268 -13.18 19.44 3.51
CA GLY A 268 -14.64 19.34 3.41
C GLY A 268 -15.16 18.16 2.58
N ILE A 269 -15.90 17.26 3.23
CA ILE A 269 -16.42 16.03 2.62
C ILE A 269 -17.61 16.37 1.70
N GLY A 270 -17.37 16.40 0.38
CA GLY A 270 -18.39 16.37 -0.67
C GLY A 270 -17.82 16.88 -2.02
N SER A 271 -17.56 16.02 -3.01
CA SER A 271 -18.61 15.62 -3.96
C SER A 271 -18.53 14.13 -4.34
N ASP A 272 -19.48 13.37 -3.79
CA ASP A 272 -19.94 12.02 -4.14
C ASP A 272 -19.08 10.81 -3.75
N THR A 273 -19.52 10.20 -2.65
CA THR A 273 -18.77 9.36 -1.72
C THR A 273 -18.72 7.86 -2.06
N ARG A 274 -17.50 7.31 -2.17
CA ARG A 274 -17.02 6.21 -1.31
C ARG A 274 -15.82 6.83 -0.60
N ALA A 275 -16.08 7.34 0.62
CA ALA A 275 -16.01 8.76 1.09
C ALA A 275 -14.86 9.70 0.64
N GLY A 276 -15.04 10.34 -0.53
CA GLY A 276 -14.03 11.17 -1.19
C GLY A 276 -12.83 10.37 -1.72
N ALA A 277 -13.04 9.07 -1.98
CA ALA A 277 -12.13 8.08 -2.55
C ALA A 277 -10.64 8.14 -2.18
N LEU A 278 -10.20 8.28 -0.93
CA LEU A 278 -10.84 8.38 0.37
C LEU A 278 -9.64 8.71 1.28
N PHE A 279 -9.26 9.94 1.59
CA PHE A 279 -10.01 11.18 1.83
C PHE A 279 -9.26 12.33 1.10
N GLY A 280 -9.84 12.92 0.04
CA GLY A 280 -9.15 13.69 -1.02
C GLY A 280 -8.31 14.93 -0.65
N GLY A 281 -7.43 15.37 -1.59
CA GLY A 281 -6.46 16.48 -1.50
C GLY A 281 -5.02 16.05 -1.15
N GLU A 282 -4.03 16.33 -2.03
CA GLU A 282 -2.58 16.05 -1.79
C GLU A 282 -1.79 17.29 -1.31
N THR A 283 -2.45 18.46 -1.24
CA THR A 283 -1.85 19.78 -0.94
C THR A 283 -1.30 19.94 0.48
N ALA A 284 -1.54 19.00 1.40
CA ALA A 284 -0.97 19.06 2.75
C ALA A 284 0.51 18.63 2.85
N LYS A 285 1.11 18.04 1.79
CA LYS A 285 2.47 17.45 1.89
C LYS A 285 3.61 18.48 1.98
N ILE A 286 3.39 19.75 1.61
CA ILE A 286 4.49 20.74 1.50
C ILE A 286 4.42 21.83 2.59
N GLY A 287 3.24 22.15 3.14
CA GLY A 287 3.10 23.30 4.04
C GLY A 287 3.59 23.12 5.48
N PHE A 288 3.76 21.89 5.98
CA PHE A 288 3.94 21.68 7.42
C PHE A 288 5.39 21.83 7.92
N LEU A 289 6.40 21.71 7.04
CA LEU A 289 7.80 21.87 7.45
C LEU A 289 8.22 23.34 7.61
N ASP A 290 7.51 24.26 6.95
CA ASP A 290 7.86 25.70 6.97
C ASP A 290 7.29 26.44 8.18
N ASP A 291 6.14 26.02 8.71
CA ASP A 291 5.54 26.69 9.87
C ASP A 291 6.25 26.37 11.20
N TYR A 292 6.94 25.24 11.29
CA TYR A 292 7.77 24.91 12.46
C TYR A 292 9.11 25.66 12.51
N LYS A 293 9.57 26.20 11.38
CA LYS A 293 10.83 26.94 11.27
C LYS A 293 10.68 28.45 11.45
N LYS A 294 9.45 28.98 11.55
CA LYS A 294 9.25 30.39 11.89
C LYS A 294 9.66 30.60 13.36
N PRO A 295 10.73 31.36 13.65
CA PRO A 295 11.02 31.72 15.03
C PRO A 295 9.82 32.49 15.57
N LYS A 296 9.37 32.15 16.78
CA LYS A 296 8.36 32.90 17.54
C LYS A 296 8.90 34.30 17.85
N GLY A 297 8.78 35.21 16.89
CA GLY A 297 9.09 36.62 17.02
C GLY A 297 7.90 37.35 17.64
N ALA A 298 8.07 37.77 18.90
CA ALA A 298 7.42 38.88 19.59
C ALA A 298 5.93 39.18 19.28
N SER A 299 5.08 38.88 20.26
CA SER A 299 3.79 39.56 20.45
C SER A 299 4.02 41.07 20.50
N LYS A 300 3.62 41.79 19.44
CA LYS A 300 3.34 43.23 19.54
C LYS A 300 2.03 43.39 20.32
N ARG A 301 2.14 43.71 21.61
CA ARG A 301 1.05 44.27 22.40
C ARG A 301 0.92 45.77 22.08
N GLY A 302 -0.29 46.15 21.66
CA GLY A 302 -1.00 47.40 21.93
C GLY A 302 -0.29 48.75 21.80
N ALA A 303 -0.71 49.54 20.82
CA ALA A 303 -0.85 50.99 20.95
C ALA A 303 -2.20 51.35 20.30
N ASP A 304 -3.24 51.37 21.12
CA ASP A 304 -4.53 51.97 20.81
C ASP A 304 -4.44 53.39 21.39
N GLU A 305 -4.21 54.39 20.53
CA GLU A 305 -4.20 55.80 20.92
C GLU A 305 -5.64 56.28 21.10
N GLY A 306 -6.06 56.37 22.37
CA GLY A 306 -7.26 57.06 22.78
C GLY A 306 -7.09 58.57 22.67
N ASP A 307 -7.90 59.16 21.79
CA ASP A 307 -8.24 60.58 21.76
C ASP A 307 -8.83 61.02 23.11
N THR A 308 -8.11 61.85 23.87
CA THR A 308 -8.72 62.72 24.88
C THR A 308 -8.00 64.06 24.95
N THR A 309 -8.77 65.08 24.62
CA THR A 309 -8.45 66.51 24.65
C THR A 309 -8.23 67.00 26.09
N ALA A 310 -7.17 67.80 26.26
CA ALA A 310 -6.79 68.43 27.52
C ALA A 310 -7.74 69.59 27.89
N VAL A 311 -8.40 69.48 29.06
CA VAL A 311 -9.07 70.62 29.71
C VAL A 311 -8.21 71.12 30.86
N LYS A 312 -7.62 72.31 30.67
CA LYS A 312 -6.96 73.12 31.70
C LYS A 312 -7.96 73.56 32.77
N ARG A 313 -7.65 73.28 34.04
CA ARG A 313 -8.10 74.08 35.20
C ARG A 313 -6.97 74.17 36.22
N SER A 314 -6.21 75.27 36.21
CA SER A 314 -5.48 75.75 37.38
C SER A 314 -6.25 76.94 37.97
N LYS A 315 -6.47 76.88 39.28
CA LYS A 315 -7.03 77.97 40.09
C LYS A 315 -6.08 79.16 40.14
N LYS A 316 -6.69 80.34 40.28
CA LYS A 316 -6.12 81.64 40.68
C LYS A 316 -4.98 81.54 41.70
N GLU A 317 -3.96 82.37 41.49
CA GLU A 317 -3.88 83.66 42.20
C GLU A 317 -4.08 84.80 41.19
#